data_AF-A0A535TJM2-F1
#
_entry.id   AF-A0A535TJM2-F1
#
_cell.length_a   1.000
_cell.length_b   1.000
_cell.length_c   1.000
_cell.angle_alpha   90.00
_cell.angle_beta   90.00
_cell.angle_gamma   90.00
#
_symmetry.space_group_name_H-M   'P 1'
#
loop_
_entity.id
_entity.type
_entity.pdbx_description
1 polymer ?
#
loop_
_entity_poly.entity_id
_entity_poly.type
_entity_poly.pdbx_seq_one_letter_code
_entity_poly.pdbx_strand_id
1 'polypeptide(L)' 'MIAAAGLLEPRKRFGLMIDRLAPLLSSGKVSLLIAGAGPEASSLHALADRMKIGSGVRLLGHI' A
#
# COMPACT_ATOMS: atom_id res chain seq x y z
N MET A 1 9.96 -0.46 -8.91
CA MET A 1 8.85 0.36 -8.39
C MET A 1 7.56 -0.19 -8.97
N ILE A 2 6.55 -0.45 -8.13
CA ILE A 2 5.21 -0.91 -8.53
C ILE A 2 4.23 0.22 -8.20
N ALA A 3 3.37 0.60 -9.14
CA ALA A 3 2.37 1.64 -8.94
C ALA A 3 0.96 1.07 -9.16
N ALA A 4 0.03 1.46 -8.30
CA ALA A 4 -1.40 1.17 -8.45
C ALA A 4 -2.22 2.43 -8.20
N ALA A 5 -3.35 2.56 -8.90
CA ALA A 5 -4.24 3.70 -8.78
C ALA A 5 -5.71 3.28 -8.65
N GLY A 6 -6.48 3.99 -7.82
CA GLY A 6 -7.92 3.81 -7.70
C GLY A 6 -8.49 4.24 -6.34
N LEU A 7 -9.82 4.26 -6.22
CA LEU A 7 -10.50 4.52 -4.94
C LEU A 7 -10.05 3.51 -3.87
N LEU A 8 -9.63 4.02 -2.71
CA LEU A 8 -9.20 3.18 -1.58
C LEU A 8 -10.42 2.63 -0.86
N GLU A 9 -11.01 1.61 -1.46
CA GLU A 9 -12.19 0.92 -0.97
C GLU A 9 -11.90 -0.59 -0.81
N PRO A 10 -12.61 -1.28 0.10
CA PRO A 10 -12.35 -2.70 0.39
C PRO A 10 -12.37 -3.59 -0.86
N ARG A 11 -13.25 -3.29 -1.83
CA ARG A 11 -13.38 -4.04 -3.08
C ARG A 11 -12.12 -4.04 -3.96
N LYS A 12 -11.25 -3.02 -3.84
CA LYS A 12 -10.00 -2.94 -4.60
C LYS A 12 -8.87 -3.76 -3.98
N ARG A 13 -9.05 -4.27 -2.75
CA ARG A 13 -8.15 -5.22 -2.08
C ARG A 13 -6.68 -4.79 -2.07
N PHE A 14 -6.40 -3.50 -1.92
CA PHE A 14 -5.03 -3.00 -1.81
C PHE A 14 -4.26 -3.65 -0.65
N GLY A 15 -4.94 -4.02 0.43
CA GLY A 15 -4.35 -4.77 1.54
C GLY A 15 -3.79 -6.13 1.10
N LEU A 16 -4.49 -6.86 0.23
CA LEU A 16 -3.99 -8.12 -0.32
C LEU A 16 -2.72 -7.91 -1.16
N MET A 17 -2.64 -6.78 -1.87
CA MET A 17 -1.45 -6.43 -2.65
C MET A 17 -0.25 -6.13 -1.74
N ILE A 18 -0.47 -5.39 -0.65
CA ILE A 18 0.54 -5.13 0.40
C ILE A 18 1.02 -6.46 1.00
N ASP A 19 0.10 -7.34 1.39
CA ASP A 19 0.42 -8.66 1.97
C ASP A 19 1.29 -9.51 1.03
N ARG A 20 0.93 -9.58 -0.26
CA ARG A 20 1.67 -10.39 -1.24
C ARG A 20 3.03 -9.81 -1.58
N LEU A 21 3.17 -8.49 -1.52
CA LEU A 21 4.43 -7.81 -1.80
C LEU A 21 5.33 -7.65 -0.57
N ALA A 22 4.84 -7.94 0.64
CA ALA A 22 5.55 -7.70 1.88
C ALA A 22 6.98 -8.27 1.92
N PRO A 23 7.28 -9.52 1.49
CA PRO A 23 8.65 -10.02 1.48
C PRO A 23 9.59 -9.19 0.59
N LEU A 24 9.09 -8.71 -0.54
CA LEU A 24 9.85 -7.88 -1.47
C LEU A 24 10.03 -6.47 -0.93
N LEU A 25 9.00 -5.89 -0.32
CA LEU A 25 9.02 -4.57 0.31
C LEU A 25 9.98 -4.55 1.50
N SER A 26 9.95 -5.57 2.38
CA SER A 26 10.88 -5.72 3.50
C SER A 26 12.33 -5.88 3.07
N SER A 27 12.57 -6.50 1.89
CA SER A 27 13.92 -6.64 1.35
C SER A 27 14.49 -5.35 0.72
N GLY A 28 13.68 -4.29 0.61
CA GLY A 28 14.05 -3.04 -0.05
C GLY A 28 14.24 -3.13 -1.56
N LYS A 29 14.01 -4.30 -2.17
CA LYS A 29 14.16 -4.52 -3.62
C LYS A 29 13.08 -3.82 -4.44
N VAL A 30 11.91 -3.59 -3.84
CA VAL A 30 10.78 -2.91 -4.48
C VAL A 30 10.16 -1.88 -3.55
N SER A 31 9.51 -0.90 -4.15
CA SER A 31 8.65 0.07 -3.50
C SER A 31 7.27 0.05 -4.15
N LEU A 32 6.24 0.29 -3.35
CA LEU A 32 4.84 0.33 -3.74
C LEU A 32 4.29 1.76 -3.59
N LEU A 33 3.77 2.28 -4.69
CA LEU A 33 3.07 3.56 -4.76
C LEU A 33 1.59 3.31 -4.98
N ILE A 34 0.72 3.85 -4.12
CA ILE A 34 -0.73 3.77 -4.30
C ILE A 34 -1.29 5.19 -4.42
N ALA A 35 -1.84 5.50 -5.58
CA ALA A 35 -2.53 6.75 -5.86
C ALA A 35 -4.03 6.56 -5.70
N GLY A 36 -4.66 7.35 -4.83
CA GLY A 36 -6.07 7.17 -4.51
C GLY A 36 -6.46 7.75 -3.16
N ALA A 37 -7.74 8.04 -3.03
CA ALA A 37 -8.37 8.42 -1.78
C ALA A 37 -9.54 7.48 -1.48
N GLY A 38 -9.85 7.31 -0.20
CA GLY A 38 -10.96 6.49 0.25
C GLY A 38 -10.83 6.09 1.72
N PRO A 39 -11.89 5.51 2.29
CA PRO A 39 -11.97 5.18 3.71
C PRO A 39 -10.89 4.18 4.18
N GLU A 40 -10.33 3.38 3.27
CA GLU A 40 -9.30 2.39 3.61
C GLU A 40 -7.89 2.96 3.78
N ALA A 41 -7.68 4.26 3.53
CA ALA A 41 -6.35 4.87 3.60
C ALA A 41 -5.66 4.61 4.96
N SER A 42 -6.38 4.83 6.06
CA SER A 42 -5.87 4.61 7.42
C SER A 42 -5.62 3.13 7.70
N SER A 43 -6.51 2.23 7.23
CA SER A 43 -6.35 0.78 7.38
C SER A 43 -5.10 0.27 6.65
N LEU A 44 -4.84 0.76 5.43
CA LEU A 44 -3.68 0.40 4.63
C LEU A 44 -2.37 0.92 5.24
N HIS A 45 -2.39 2.12 5.82
CA HIS A 45 -1.25 2.67 6.56
C HIS A 45 -0.94 1.79 7.77
N ALA A 46 -1.95 1.49 8.60
CA ALA A 46 -1.80 0.66 9.77
C ALA A 46 -1.32 -0.77 9.43
N LEU A 47 -1.75 -1.32 8.29
CA LEU A 47 -1.25 -2.61 7.80
C LEU A 47 0.25 -2.53 7.47
N ALA A 48 0.68 -1.52 6.71
CA ALA A 48 2.09 -1.34 6.36
C ALA A 48 2.98 -1.14 7.61
N ASP A 49 2.47 -0.43 8.62
CA ASP A 49 3.16 -0.22 9.90
C ASP A 49 3.28 -1.52 10.71
N ARG A 50 2.18 -2.29 10.83
CA ARG A 50 2.17 -3.60 11.51
C ARG A 50 3.16 -4.57 10.88
N MET A 51 3.29 -4.52 9.57
CA MET A 51 4.22 -5.36 8.80
C MET A 51 5.65 -4.81 8.75
N LYS A 52 5.92 -3.64 9.35
CA LYS A 52 7.23 -2.95 9.33
C LYS A 52 7.76 -2.68 7.91
N ILE A 53 6.86 -2.37 6.97
CA ILE A 53 7.17 -2.07 5.56
C ILE A 53 6.76 -0.65 5.15
N GLY A 54 6.44 0.22 6.11
CA GLY A 54 6.01 1.60 5.84
C GLY A 54 6.99 2.40 4.97
N SER A 55 8.30 2.13 5.07
CA SER A 55 9.32 2.78 4.21
C SER A 55 9.22 2.35 2.73
N GLY A 56 8.64 1.19 2.44
CA GLY A 56 8.43 0.66 1.11
C GLY A 56 7.06 0.98 0.51
N VAL A 57 6.13 1.53 1.28
CA VAL A 57 4.75 1.83 0.85
C VAL A 57 4.47 3.33 0.93
N ARG A 58 4.05 3.94 -0.18
CA ARG A 58 3.66 5.35 -0.22
C ARG A 58 2.25 5.50 -0.76
N LEU A 59 1.36 6.06 0.06
CA LEU A 59 0.02 6.50 -0.35
C LEU A 59 0.11 7.96 -0.80
N LEU A 60 -0.25 8.26 -2.05
CA LEU A 60 -0.20 9.63 -2.60
C LEU A 60 -1.45 10.45 -2.30
N GLY A 61 -2.54 9.83 -1.87
CA GLY A 61 -3.83 10.50 -1.76
C GLY A 61 -4.48 10.74 -3.12
N HIS A 62 -5.43 11.67 -3.18
CA HIS A 62 -6.11 12.06 -4.41
C HIS A 62 -5.13 12.78 -5.36
N ILE A 63 -5.07 12.31 -6.61
CA ILE A 63 -4.38 12.95 -7.74
C ILE A 63 -5.37 13.20 -8.87
#